data_AF-A0A958YIT7-F1
#
_entry.id   AF-A0A958YIT7-F1
#
_cell.length_a   1.000
_cell.length_b   1.000
_cell.length_c   1.000
_cell.angle_alpha   90.00
_cell.angle_beta   90.00
_cell.angle_gamma   90.00
#
_symmetry.space_group_name_H-M   'P 1'
#
loop_
_entity.id
_entity.type
_entity.pdbx_description
1 polymer ?
#
loop_
_entity_poly.entity_id
_entity_poly.type
_entity_poly.pdbx_seq_one_letter_code
_entity_poly.pdbx_strand_id
1 'polypeptide(L)' 'ILGNLEKILAIELMYAAQAMEFRRPNTFSKIIEDNFKIIRNKVAKLEEDRLLKDDINHMIQLVKNQAFIVK' A
#
# COMPACT_ATOMS: atom_id res chain seq x y z
N ILE A 1 -16.45 -14.84 4.98
CA ILE A 1 -15.08 -15.12 4.47
C ILE A 1 -14.74 -14.17 3.31
N LEU A 2 -15.66 -13.89 2.37
CA LEU A 2 -15.51 -12.77 1.43
C LEU A 2 -15.30 -11.43 2.20
N GLY A 3 -14.34 -10.61 1.77
CA GLY A 3 -14.02 -9.32 2.37
C GLY A 3 -12.85 -9.33 3.36
N ASN A 4 -12.45 -10.49 3.89
CA ASN A 4 -11.30 -10.59 4.79
C ASN A 4 -9.97 -10.60 4.03
N LEU A 5 -9.94 -11.20 2.84
CA LEU A 5 -8.73 -11.29 2.04
C LEU A 5 -8.27 -9.90 1.56
N GLU A 6 -9.21 -9.07 1.11
CA GLU A 6 -8.92 -7.71 0.67
C GLU A 6 -8.37 -6.84 1.80
N LYS A 7 -8.83 -7.06 3.04
CA LYS A 7 -8.29 -6.40 4.23
C LYS A 7 -6.86 -6.84 4.51
N ILE A 8 -6.59 -8.15 4.46
CA ILE A 8 -5.24 -8.69 4.69
C ILE A 8 -4.27 -8.14 3.65
N LEU A 9 -4.62 -8.21 2.36
CA LEU A 9 -3.79 -7.68 1.27
C LEU A 9 -3.60 -6.17 1.38
N ALA A 10 -4.64 -5.41 1.75
CA ALA A 10 -4.55 -3.97 1.95
C ALA A 10 -3.53 -3.61 3.04
N ILE A 11 -3.56 -4.31 4.18
CA ILE A 11 -2.64 -4.08 5.29
C ILE A 11 -1.21 -4.48 4.89
N GLU A 12 -1.04 -5.63 4.24
CA GLU A 12 0.27 -6.11 3.77
C GLU A 12 0.93 -5.12 2.81
N LEU A 13 0.18 -4.64 1.80
CA LEU A 13 0.66 -3.67 0.84
C LEU A 13 0.99 -2.31 1.48
N MET A 14 0.22 -1.88 2.48
CA MET A 14 0.48 -0.66 3.23
C MET A 14 1.83 -0.72 3.96
N TYR A 15 2.10 -1.82 4.66
CA TYR A 15 3.37 -2.03 5.35
C TYR A 15 4.54 -2.28 4.39
N ALA A 16 4.29 -2.93 3.25
CA ALA A 16 5.31 -3.09 2.21
C ALA A 16 5.78 -1.73 1.68
N ALA A 17 4.87 -0.80 1.41
CA ALA A 17 5.22 0.56 1.00
C ALA A 17 6.08 1.28 2.05
N GLN A 18 5.71 1.18 3.33
CA GLN A 18 6.52 1.74 4.42
C GLN A 18 7.91 1.11 4.49
N ALA A 19 8.01 -0.21 4.34
CA ALA A 19 9.27 -0.93 4.34
C ALA A 19 10.18 -0.56 3.16
N MET A 20 9.60 -0.20 2.00
CA MET A 20 10.37 0.30 0.86
C MET A 20 11.06 1.63 1.20
N GLU A 21 10.39 2.53 1.93
CA GLU A 21 10.94 3.82 2.33
C GLU A 21 12.11 3.66 3.31
N PHE A 22 12.01 2.72 4.25
CA PHE A 22 13.10 2.41 5.17
C PHE A 22 14.32 1.78 4.49
N ARG A 23 14.18 1.27 3.27
CA ARG A 23 15.30 0.71 2.49
C ARG A 23 15.98 1.70 1.55
N ARG A 24 15.48 2.95 1.46
CA ARG A 24 16.12 3.98 0.65
C ARG A 24 17.57 4.24 1.13
N PRO A 25 18.52 4.50 0.22
CA PRO A 25 18.33 4.87 -1.19
C PRO A 25 18.19 3.69 -2.16
N ASN A 26 18.16 2.43 -1.69
CA ASN A 26 17.96 1.30 -2.60
C ASN A 26 16.61 1.41 -3.34
N THR A 27 16.61 0.97 -4.59
CA THR A 27 15.43 0.99 -5.45
C THR A 27 14.97 -0.42 -5.78
N PHE A 28 13.69 -0.54 -6.14
CA PHE A 28 13.09 -1.80 -6.55
C PHE A 28 12.86 -1.81 -8.07
N SER A 29 12.33 -2.92 -8.60
CA SER A 29 11.94 -3.00 -10.01
C SER A 29 10.88 -1.95 -10.35
N LYS A 30 10.82 -1.56 -11.63
CA LYS A 30 9.90 -0.51 -12.12
C LYS A 30 8.44 -0.74 -11.69
N ILE A 31 7.94 -1.96 -11.81
CA ILE A 31 6.57 -2.30 -11.43
C ILE A 31 6.30 -2.10 -9.94
N ILE A 32 7.27 -2.39 -9.07
CA ILE A 32 7.15 -2.18 -7.63
C ILE A 32 7.16 -0.68 -7.31
N GLU A 33 8.04 0.09 -7.96
CA GLU A 33 8.11 1.55 -7.78
C GLU A 33 6.84 2.26 -8.28
N ASP A 34 6.25 1.80 -9.38
CA ASP A 34 5.00 2.36 -9.90
C ASP A 34 3.81 2.03 -8.99
N ASN A 35 3.73 0.80 -8.45
CA ASN A 35 2.73 0.45 -7.44
C ASN A 35 2.92 1.21 -6.12
N PHE A 36 4.17 1.47 -5.71
CA PHE A 36 4.45 2.30 -4.54
C PHE A 36 3.89 3.72 -4.70
N LYS A 37 4.01 4.33 -5.89
CA LYS A 37 3.40 5.64 -6.18
C LYS A 37 1.88 5.60 -6.10
N ILE A 38 1.25 4.53 -6.58
CA ILE A 38 -0.21 4.34 -6.48
C ILE A 38 -0.65 4.37 -5.01
N ILE A 39 0.08 3.66 -4.13
CA ILE A 39 -0.18 3.66 -2.69
C ILE A 39 0.01 5.05 -2.11
N ARG A 40 1.14 5.71 -2.38
CA ARG A 40 1.48 7.02 -1.79
C ARG A 40 0.60 8.17 -2.26
N ASN A 41 -0.05 8.04 -3.42
CA ASN A 41 -1.08 8.97 -3.88
C ASN A 41 -2.39 8.88 -3.07
N LYS A 42 -2.60 7.82 -2.28
CA LYS A 42 -3.82 7.61 -1.47
C LYS A 42 -3.56 7.56 0.03
N VAL A 43 -2.41 7.03 0.43
CA VAL A 43 -2.02 6.84 1.83
C VAL A 43 -0.63 7.42 2.02
N ALA A 44 -0.58 8.53 2.77
CA ALA A 44 0.68 9.17 3.13
C ALA A 44 1.56 8.20 3.93
N LYS A 45 2.87 8.40 3.89
CA LYS A 45 3.80 7.71 4.79
C LYS A 45 3.37 7.88 6.25
N LEU A 46 3.53 6.83 7.06
CA LEU A 46 3.39 6.96 8.50
C LEU A 46 4.69 7.55 9.07
N GLU A 47 4.67 8.83 9.42
CA GLU A 47 5.80 9.49 10.09
C GLU A 47 5.57 9.62 11.59
N GLU A 48 4.31 9.86 11.97
CA GLU A 48 3.84 9.90 13.35
C GLU A 48 2.62 8.99 13.50
N ASP A 49 2.32 8.61 14.74
CA ASP A 49 1.15 7.79 15.05
C ASP A 49 -0.14 8.52 14.65
N ARG A 50 -0.99 7.83 13.90
CA ARG A 50 -2.31 8.33 13.49
C ARG A 50 -3.32 7.20 13.42
N LEU A 51 -4.60 7.58 13.33
CA LEU A 51 -5.68 6.60 13.15
C LEU A 51 -5.58 5.94 11.76
N LEU A 52 -5.32 4.63 11.75
CA LEU A 52 -5.13 3.85 10.51
C LEU A 52 -6.43 3.46 9.80
N LYS A 53 -7.60 3.71 10.40
CA LYS A 53 -8.89 3.24 9.86
C LYS A 53 -9.10 3.72 8.42
N ASP A 54 -8.84 4.99 8.17
CA ASP A 54 -9.07 5.59 6.85
C ASP A 54 -8.01 5.17 5.84
N ASP A 55 -6.75 5.03 6.28
CA ASP A 55 -5.66 4.49 5.45
C ASP A 55 -5.97 3.05 5.00
N ILE A 56 -6.37 2.19 5.94
CA ILE A 56 -6.74 0.81 5.65
C ILE A 56 -7.96 0.77 4.71
N ASN A 57 -8.96 1.65 4.92
CA ASN A 57 -10.10 1.74 4.02
C ASN A 57 -9.70 2.13 2.60
N HIS A 58 -8.80 3.11 2.43
CA HIS A 58 -8.26 3.48 1.12
C HIS A 58 -7.51 2.31 0.46
N MET A 59 -6.70 1.58 1.22
CA MET A 59 -5.98 0.40 0.72
C MET A 59 -6.92 -0.72 0.30
N ILE A 60 -8.00 -0.97 1.05
CA ILE A 60 -9.04 -1.95 0.67
C ILE A 60 -9.68 -1.55 -0.66
N GLN A 61 -9.95 -0.26 -0.89
CA GLN A 61 -10.50 0.21 -2.17
C GLN A 61 -9.52 -0.02 -3.31
N LEU A 62 -8.22 0.22 -3.11
CA LEU A 62 -7.21 -0.07 -4.13
C LEU A 62 -7.18 -1.56 -4.52
N VAL A 63 -7.24 -2.45 -3.53
CA VAL A 63 -7.28 -3.91 -3.77
C VAL A 63 -8.56 -4.32 -4.49
N LYS A 64 -9.72 -3.87 -4.02
CA LYS A 64 -11.03 -4.19 -4.62
C LYS A 64 -11.15 -3.71 -6.05
N ASN A 65 -10.59 -2.53 -6.35
CA ASN A 65 -10.61 -1.95 -7.68
C ASN A 65 -9.50 -2.50 -8.59
N GLN A 66 -8.70 -3.46 -8.10
CA GLN A 66 -7.57 -4.04 -8.84
C GLN A 66 -6.63 -2.97 -9.41
N ALA A 67 -6.36 -1.93 -8.62
CA ALA A 67 -5.63 -0.75 -9.08
C ALA A 67 -4.12 -1.00 -9.32
N PHE A 68 -3.60 -2.16 -8.94
CA PHE A 68 -2.17 -2.48 -8.99
C PHE A 68 -1.77 -3.11 -10.32
N ILE A 69 -0.58 -2.74 -10.79
CA ILE A 69 0.04 -3.29 -11.99
C ILE A 69 0.65 -4.66 -11.64
N VAL A 70 0.28 -5.70 -12.37
CA VAL A 70 0.70 -7.10 -12.10
C VAL A 70 1.47 -7.76 -13.25
N LYS A 71 1.63 -7.07 -14.39
CA LYS A 71 2.35 -7.53 -15.57
C LYS A 71 3.06 -6.36 -16.25
#